data_AF-A0A7S2Z0J7-F1
#
_entry.id   AF-A0A7S2Z0J7-F1
#
_cell.length_a   1.000
_cell.length_b   1.000
_cell.length_c   1.000
_cell.angle_alpha   90.00
_cell.angle_beta   90.00
_cell.angle_gamma   90.00
#
_symmetry.space_group_name_H-M   'P 1'
#
loop_
_entity.id
_entity.type
_entity.pdbx_description
1 polymer ?
#
loop_
_entity_poly.entity_id
_entity_poly.type
_entity_poly.pdbx_seq_one_letter_code
_entity_poly.pdbx_strand_id
1 'polypeptide(L)'
;TVLAAEHSWRLDFGRAVPSNTHEIDGSRYVAAVGSLEGACTVRVLNLNSKEVEVSQTYDLKTKEHGSPEAVFLTGYKTKEGVPGFRFLVVSSDNSVALLQQGEVVWLREEALASITHSLVIDFPVSTAEAASPSEAQSAFSLSDEIKMNILNLRVILKVATAEELQQVTAFKLAKKRTEPAHFDPNGFNQQILAL
;
A
#
# COMPACT_ATOMS: atom_id res chain seq x y z
N THR A 1 22.67 15.52 -42.29
CA THR A 1 21.43 14.99 -41.71
C THR A 1 21.79 14.03 -40.58
N VAL A 2 22.21 14.56 -39.42
CA VAL A 2 22.61 13.77 -38.24
C VAL A 2 22.10 14.52 -37.01
N LEU A 3 20.79 14.57 -36.84
CA LEU A 3 20.09 15.15 -35.69
C LEU A 3 18.81 14.33 -35.48
N ALA A 4 18.95 13.07 -35.03
CA ALA A 4 17.77 12.22 -34.75
C ALA A 4 18.03 11.08 -33.73
N ALA A 5 19.10 11.14 -32.93
CA ALA A 5 19.44 10.05 -31.99
C ALA A 5 19.64 10.49 -30.53
N GLU A 6 19.29 11.74 -30.18
CA GLU A 6 19.65 12.29 -28.85
C GLU A 6 18.56 12.12 -27.78
N HIS A 7 17.45 11.39 -28.02
CA HIS A 7 16.26 11.51 -27.15
C HIS A 7 15.73 10.22 -26.52
N SER A 8 16.33 9.04 -26.76
CA SER A 8 15.76 7.77 -26.26
C SER A 8 16.09 7.43 -24.79
N TRP A 9 17.03 8.15 -24.16
CA TRP A 9 17.42 7.92 -22.76
C TRP A 9 16.93 9.01 -21.80
N ARG A 10 16.25 10.05 -22.30
CA ARG A 10 15.64 11.06 -21.43
C ARG A 10 14.57 10.37 -20.60
N LEU A 11 14.84 10.30 -19.31
CA LEU A 11 13.85 9.94 -18.32
C LEU A 11 12.83 11.08 -18.34
N ASP A 12 11.59 10.82 -18.75
CA ASP A 12 10.49 11.81 -18.76
C ASP A 12 10.06 12.23 -17.34
N PHE A 13 10.90 11.96 -16.34
CA PHE A 13 10.71 12.32 -14.96
C PHE A 13 11.14 13.77 -14.77
N GLY A 14 10.29 14.60 -14.15
CA GLY A 14 10.70 15.94 -13.73
C GLY A 14 11.92 15.91 -12.81
N ARG A 15 11.92 15.00 -11.83
CA ARG A 15 13.05 14.68 -10.95
C ARG A 15 13.29 13.17 -10.96
N ALA A 16 14.43 12.74 -11.48
CA ALA A 16 14.86 11.35 -11.45
C ALA A 16 15.94 11.14 -10.38
N VAL A 17 15.80 10.09 -9.58
CA VAL A 17 16.80 9.66 -8.60
C VAL A 17 17.53 8.42 -9.14
N PRO A 18 18.84 8.48 -9.38
CA PRO A 18 19.63 7.33 -9.82
C PRO A 18 19.99 6.42 -8.66
N SER A 19 20.16 5.12 -8.94
CA SER A 19 20.64 4.12 -7.99
C SER A 19 22.15 3.97 -8.01
N ASN A 20 22.65 3.13 -7.09
CA ASN A 20 23.97 2.52 -7.22
C ASN A 20 24.08 1.70 -8.52
N THR A 21 25.32 1.56 -9.01
CA THR A 21 25.63 0.62 -10.09
C THR A 21 25.69 -0.81 -9.55
N HIS A 22 25.07 -1.75 -10.24
CA HIS A 22 25.15 -3.18 -9.93
C HIS A 22 25.73 -3.94 -11.12
N GLU A 23 26.64 -4.88 -10.87
CA GLU A 23 27.25 -5.70 -11.91
C GLU A 23 26.63 -7.10 -11.91
N ILE A 24 26.24 -7.59 -13.09
CA ILE A 24 25.77 -8.96 -13.31
C ILE A 24 26.44 -9.46 -14.60
N ASP A 25 27.19 -10.56 -14.51
CA ASP A 25 27.88 -11.19 -15.66
C ASP A 25 28.72 -10.21 -16.51
N GLY A 26 29.42 -9.27 -15.86
CA GLY A 26 30.26 -8.26 -16.54
C GLY A 26 29.47 -7.10 -17.18
N SER A 27 28.14 -7.12 -17.11
CA SER A 27 27.28 -6.01 -17.48
C SER A 27 26.93 -5.15 -16.28
N ARG A 28 27.02 -3.83 -16.45
CA ARG A 28 26.74 -2.85 -15.39
C ARG A 28 25.36 -2.24 -15.60
N TYR A 29 24.58 -2.23 -14.54
CA TYR A 29 23.19 -1.76 -14.53
C TYR A 29 23.03 -0.59 -13.56
N VAL A 30 22.19 0.37 -13.94
CA VAL A 30 21.77 1.48 -13.09
C VAL A 30 20.25 1.59 -13.20
N ALA A 31 19.58 1.74 -12.06
CA ALA A 31 18.17 2.07 -12.02
C ALA A 31 17.99 3.57 -11.84
N ALA A 32 16.93 4.11 -12.43
CA ALA A 32 16.48 5.46 -12.16
C ALA A 32 14.99 5.43 -11.83
N VAL A 33 14.63 6.17 -10.79
CA VAL A 33 13.27 6.25 -10.29
C VAL A 33 12.74 7.66 -10.44
N GLY A 34 11.50 7.78 -10.90
CA GLY A 34 10.77 9.03 -10.89
C GLY A 34 9.32 8.84 -10.46
N SER A 35 8.72 9.91 -9.98
CA SER A 35 7.29 9.97 -9.67
C SER A 35 6.55 10.69 -10.79
N LEU A 36 5.48 10.09 -11.29
CA LEU A 36 4.55 10.68 -12.26
C LEU A 36 3.13 10.46 -11.76
N GLU A 37 2.37 11.56 -11.57
CA GLU A 37 0.94 11.53 -11.22
C GLU A 37 0.51 10.66 -10.01
N GLY A 38 1.41 10.42 -9.06
CA GLY A 38 1.12 9.59 -7.89
C GLY A 38 1.64 8.15 -7.99
N ALA A 39 2.10 7.72 -9.16
CA ALA A 39 2.76 6.44 -9.38
C ALA A 39 4.29 6.60 -9.46
N CYS A 40 5.01 5.53 -9.10
CA CYS A 40 6.46 5.48 -9.14
C CYS A 40 6.93 4.61 -10.30
N THR A 41 7.65 5.17 -11.25
CA THR A 41 8.21 4.42 -12.38
C THR A 41 9.70 4.20 -12.17
N VAL A 42 10.11 2.93 -12.27
CA VAL A 42 11.50 2.49 -12.19
C VAL A 42 11.94 2.07 -13.58
N ARG A 43 13.06 2.61 -14.05
CA ARG A 43 13.71 2.21 -15.30
C ARG A 43 15.12 1.69 -15.02
N VAL A 44 15.48 0.55 -15.59
CA VAL A 44 16.83 -0.03 -15.50
C VAL A 44 17.53 0.14 -16.84
N LEU A 45 18.71 0.77 -16.79
CA LEU A 45 19.57 0.98 -17.93
C LEU A 45 20.80 0.10 -17.82
N ASN A 46 21.13 -0.57 -18.92
CA ASN A 46 22.40 -1.25 -19.07
C ASN A 46 23.44 -0.23 -19.58
N LEU A 47 24.52 -0.02 -18.82
CA LEU A 47 25.54 0.97 -19.15
C LEU A 47 26.41 0.57 -20.35
N ASN A 48 26.49 -0.73 -20.65
CA ASN A 48 27.29 -1.24 -21.75
C ASN A 48 26.56 -1.07 -23.09
N SER A 49 25.29 -1.48 -23.16
CA SER A 49 24.46 -1.31 -24.36
C SER A 49 23.84 0.08 -24.48
N LYS A 50 23.72 0.82 -23.35
CA LYS A 50 22.98 2.09 -23.22
C LYS A 50 21.48 1.97 -23.51
N GLU A 51 20.95 0.76 -23.40
CA GLU A 51 19.54 0.47 -23.62
C GLU A 51 18.79 0.33 -22.29
N VAL A 52 17.48 0.61 -22.31
CA VAL A 52 16.58 0.38 -21.18
C VAL A 52 16.13 -1.07 -21.23
N GLU A 53 16.54 -1.89 -20.26
CA GLU A 53 16.14 -3.30 -20.19
C GLU A 53 14.79 -3.48 -19.49
N VAL A 54 14.50 -2.66 -18.49
CA VAL A 54 13.27 -2.76 -17.71
C VAL A 54 12.68 -1.38 -17.53
N SER A 55 11.38 -1.25 -17.77
CA SER A 55 10.59 -0.07 -17.42
C SER A 55 9.30 -0.54 -16.78
N GLN A 56 9.15 -0.32 -15.49
CA GLN A 56 8.00 -0.79 -14.70
C GLN A 56 7.45 0.36 -13.85
N THR A 57 6.13 0.41 -13.74
CA THR A 57 5.42 1.39 -12.91
C THR A 57 4.77 0.68 -11.74
N TYR A 58 4.88 1.28 -10.57
CA TYR A 58 4.43 0.76 -9.29
C TYR A 58 3.49 1.75 -8.63
N ASP A 59 2.39 1.25 -8.07
CA ASP A 59 1.51 2.05 -7.22
C ASP A 59 2.07 2.07 -5.79
N LEU A 60 2.98 3.01 -5.55
CA LEU A 60 3.54 3.28 -4.23
C LEU A 60 2.73 4.32 -3.45
N LYS A 61 1.53 4.69 -3.93
CA LYS A 61 0.73 5.76 -3.34
C LYS A 61 1.58 6.99 -2.97
N THR A 62 2.35 7.51 -3.92
CA THR A 62 3.29 8.62 -3.64
C THR A 62 2.60 9.92 -3.18
N LYS A 63 1.25 9.98 -3.20
CA LYS A 63 0.47 11.02 -2.52
C LYS A 63 0.52 10.92 -0.99
N GLU A 64 0.62 9.71 -0.46
CA GLU A 64 0.70 9.42 0.98
C GLU A 64 2.16 9.49 1.45
N HIS A 65 3.08 8.89 0.68
CA HIS A 65 4.49 8.74 1.08
C HIS A 65 5.46 9.82 0.55
N GLY A 66 4.98 10.67 -0.36
CA GLY A 66 5.79 11.69 -1.01
C GLY A 66 6.69 11.15 -2.13
N SER A 67 7.71 11.93 -2.51
CA SER A 67 8.55 11.63 -3.67
C SER A 67 9.71 10.69 -3.31
N PRO A 68 10.15 9.82 -4.24
CA PRO A 68 11.32 8.97 -4.03
C PRO A 68 12.59 9.83 -3.86
N GLU A 69 13.35 9.56 -2.80
CA GLU A 69 14.60 10.26 -2.46
C GLU A 69 15.84 9.42 -2.78
N ALA A 70 15.78 8.11 -2.54
CA ALA A 70 16.85 7.17 -2.86
C ALA A 70 16.31 5.88 -3.48
N VAL A 71 17.10 5.25 -4.32
CA VAL A 71 16.83 3.91 -4.84
C VAL A 71 18.10 3.06 -4.81
N PHE A 72 17.97 1.81 -4.38
CA PHE A 72 19.04 0.82 -4.42
C PHE A 72 18.66 -0.33 -5.34
N LEU A 73 19.59 -0.67 -6.24
CA LEU A 73 19.45 -1.73 -7.22
C LEU A 73 20.15 -2.99 -6.71
N THR A 74 19.39 -4.09 -6.67
CA THR A 74 19.94 -5.44 -6.41
C THR A 74 19.62 -6.34 -7.59
N GLY A 75 20.67 -6.83 -8.26
CA GLY A 75 20.57 -7.75 -9.37
C GLY A 75 20.68 -9.21 -8.93
N TYR A 76 19.95 -10.11 -9.57
CA TYR A 76 20.10 -11.55 -9.38
C TYR A 76 19.96 -12.30 -10.70
N LYS A 77 20.51 -13.51 -10.78
CA LYS A 77 20.39 -14.36 -11.96
C LYS A 77 19.18 -15.28 -11.80
N THR A 78 18.27 -15.24 -12.77
CA THR A 78 17.13 -16.17 -12.80
C THR A 78 17.57 -17.58 -13.20
N LYS A 79 16.70 -18.58 -13.00
CA LYS A 79 16.96 -19.96 -13.47
C LYS A 79 17.15 -20.05 -14.99
N GLU A 80 16.58 -19.09 -15.72
CA GLU A 80 16.68 -18.98 -17.17
C GLU A 80 17.94 -18.24 -17.63
N GLY A 81 18.80 -17.81 -16.69
CA GLY A 81 20.03 -17.07 -16.97
C GLY A 81 19.82 -15.59 -17.29
N VAL A 82 18.57 -15.12 -17.35
CA VAL A 82 18.21 -13.71 -17.57
C VAL A 82 18.44 -12.90 -16.28
N PRO A 83 18.96 -11.66 -16.35
CA PRO A 83 19.09 -10.79 -15.20
C PRO A 83 17.71 -10.39 -14.65
N GLY A 84 17.51 -10.60 -13.35
CA GLY A 84 16.38 -10.12 -12.58
C GLY A 84 16.80 -8.97 -11.66
N PHE A 85 15.87 -8.06 -11.37
CA PHE A 85 16.15 -6.87 -10.58
C PHE A 85 15.15 -6.73 -9.43
N ARG A 86 15.66 -6.26 -8.29
CA ARG A 86 14.89 -5.76 -7.15
C ARG A 86 15.29 -4.33 -6.88
N PHE A 87 14.33 -3.52 -6.46
CA PHE A 87 14.54 -2.12 -6.17
C PHE A 87 14.11 -1.85 -4.73
N LEU A 88 15.02 -1.29 -3.94
CA LEU A 88 14.68 -0.74 -2.64
C LEU A 88 14.51 0.76 -2.82
N VAL A 89 13.29 1.26 -2.66
CA VAL A 89 12.97 2.69 -2.80
C VAL A 89 12.77 3.29 -1.42
N VAL A 90 13.42 4.42 -1.17
CA VAL A 90 13.24 5.24 0.02
C VAL A 90 12.51 6.51 -0.40
N SER A 91 11.34 6.74 0.21
CA SER A 91 10.52 7.92 -0.02
C SER A 91 10.87 9.03 0.96
N SER A 92 10.41 10.26 0.67
CA SER A 92 10.67 11.43 1.51
C SER A 92 10.08 11.38 2.93
N ASP A 93 9.07 10.55 3.15
CA ASP A 93 8.48 10.32 4.48
C ASP A 93 9.26 9.27 5.31
N ASN A 94 10.40 8.78 4.82
CA ASN A 94 11.15 7.64 5.36
C ASN A 94 10.46 6.28 5.21
N SER A 95 9.40 6.16 4.39
CA SER A 95 8.90 4.84 4.00
C SER A 95 9.90 4.15 3.08
N VAL A 96 10.05 2.84 3.28
CA VAL A 96 10.93 1.97 2.51
C VAL A 96 10.08 0.91 1.83
N ALA A 97 10.21 0.79 0.52
CA ALA A 97 9.48 -0.21 -0.27
C ALA A 97 10.45 -1.12 -1.02
N LEU A 98 10.16 -2.43 -1.00
CA LEU A 98 10.81 -3.38 -1.89
C LEU A 98 9.92 -3.67 -3.08
N LEU A 99 10.45 -3.40 -4.26
CA LEU A 99 9.79 -3.61 -5.53
C LEU A 99 10.43 -4.79 -6.26
N GLN A 100 9.59 -5.68 -6.79
CA GLN A 100 10.03 -6.82 -7.59
C GLN A 100 8.98 -7.14 -8.65
N GLN A 101 9.41 -7.31 -9.89
CA GLN A 101 8.59 -7.86 -10.99
C GLN A 101 7.22 -7.18 -11.18
N GLY A 102 7.13 -5.86 -10.96
CA GLY A 102 5.89 -5.10 -11.12
C GLY A 102 4.96 -5.08 -9.90
N GLU A 103 5.37 -5.67 -8.77
CA GLU A 103 4.62 -5.63 -7.51
C GLU A 103 5.44 -5.01 -6.37
N VAL A 104 4.74 -4.43 -5.40
CA VAL A 104 5.30 -4.03 -4.10
C VAL A 104 5.33 -5.27 -3.21
N VAL A 105 6.52 -5.84 -2.99
CA VAL A 105 6.69 -7.06 -2.18
C VAL A 105 6.39 -6.79 -0.71
N TRP A 106 6.87 -5.64 -0.22
CA TRP A 106 6.55 -5.13 1.10
C TRP A 106 6.78 -3.63 1.15
N LEU A 107 6.11 -3.00 2.12
CA LEU A 107 6.25 -1.60 2.49
C LEU A 107 6.54 -1.56 3.99
N ARG A 108 7.52 -0.75 4.40
CA ARG A 108 7.89 -0.53 5.80
C ARG A 108 7.94 0.95 6.09
N GLU A 109 7.29 1.35 7.18
CA GLU A 109 7.28 2.72 7.66
C GLU A 109 8.41 2.94 8.66
N GLU A 110 9.48 3.65 8.27
CA GLU A 110 10.58 3.97 9.20
C GLU A 110 10.38 5.32 9.90
N ALA A 111 9.38 6.12 9.52
CA ALA A 111 9.04 7.35 10.26
C ALA A 111 8.76 7.07 11.75
N LEU A 112 8.19 5.89 12.04
CA LEU A 112 7.86 5.44 13.40
C LEU A 112 9.10 5.06 14.24
N ALA A 113 10.30 5.01 13.66
CA ALA A 113 11.52 4.76 14.42
C ALA A 113 11.94 5.99 15.26
N SER A 114 11.47 7.19 14.90
CA SER A 114 11.82 8.45 15.56
C SER A 114 10.59 9.17 16.11
N ILE A 115 9.82 8.48 16.95
CA ILE A 115 8.68 9.10 17.65
C ILE A 115 9.21 10.07 18.70
N THR A 116 8.82 11.33 18.59
CA THR A 116 9.14 12.38 19.58
C THR A 116 8.11 12.44 20.68
N HIS A 117 6.83 12.24 20.36
CA HIS A 117 5.74 12.31 21.31
C HIS A 117 4.71 11.22 21.01
N SER A 118 4.14 10.64 22.06
CA SER A 118 3.00 9.73 21.95
C SER A 118 1.89 10.16 22.91
N LEU A 119 0.66 10.05 22.43
CA LEU A 119 -0.55 10.31 23.20
C LEU A 119 -1.47 9.11 23.05
N VAL A 120 -1.99 8.63 24.17
CA VAL A 120 -2.99 7.56 24.19
C VAL A 120 -4.34 8.22 24.39
N ILE A 121 -5.27 7.98 23.47
CA ILE A 121 -6.62 8.54 23.47
C ILE A 121 -7.61 7.39 23.45
N ASP A 122 -8.67 7.51 24.23
CA ASP A 122 -9.80 6.59 24.16
C ASP A 122 -10.59 6.80 22.86
N PHE A 123 -11.12 5.72 22.30
CA PHE A 123 -11.98 5.84 21.13
C PHE A 123 -13.24 6.66 21.45
N PRO A 124 -13.82 7.37 20.46
CA PRO A 124 -15.06 8.10 20.68
C PRO A 124 -16.14 7.12 21.14
N VAL A 125 -16.87 7.54 22.18
CA VAL A 125 -18.03 6.79 22.69
C VAL A 125 -19.03 6.61 21.54
N SER A 126 -19.58 5.39 21.43
CA SER A 126 -20.51 5.10 20.35
C SER A 126 -21.69 6.08 20.33
N THR A 127 -22.18 6.42 19.14
CA THR A 127 -23.34 7.30 18.97
C THR A 127 -24.59 6.79 19.68
N ALA A 128 -24.66 5.50 20.03
CA ALA A 128 -25.73 4.93 20.84
C ALA A 128 -25.74 5.43 22.30
N GLU A 129 -24.58 5.82 22.83
CA GLU A 129 -24.43 6.34 24.20
C GLU A 129 -24.29 7.87 24.23
N ALA A 130 -23.77 8.47 23.15
CA ALA A 130 -23.50 9.91 23.07
C ALA A 130 -24.59 10.75 22.36
N ALA A 131 -25.40 10.16 21.48
CA ALA A 131 -26.44 10.88 20.74
C ALA A 131 -27.84 10.38 21.10
N SER A 132 -28.80 11.31 21.21
CA SER A 132 -30.22 10.96 21.21
C SER A 132 -30.55 10.08 19.99
N PRO A 133 -31.48 9.12 20.10
CA PRO A 133 -31.72 8.05 19.11
C PRO A 133 -32.10 8.51 17.69
N SER A 134 -32.15 9.81 17.41
CA SER A 134 -32.53 10.41 16.13
C SER A 134 -31.39 10.65 15.14
N GLU A 135 -30.11 10.53 15.52
CA GLU A 135 -28.97 10.96 14.67
C GLU A 135 -28.01 9.84 14.26
N ALA A 136 -28.24 8.60 14.68
CA ALA A 136 -27.44 7.46 14.24
C ALA A 136 -27.74 7.15 12.76
N GLN A 137 -26.98 7.76 11.84
CA GLN A 137 -26.99 7.41 10.43
C GLN A 137 -26.33 6.03 10.26
N SER A 138 -27.09 4.96 10.49
CA SER A 138 -26.66 3.61 10.17
C SER A 138 -26.64 3.46 8.65
N ALA A 139 -25.54 2.95 8.09
CA ALA A 139 -25.44 2.65 6.66
C ALA A 139 -26.39 1.52 6.20
N PHE A 140 -27.07 0.85 7.13
CA PHE A 140 -28.01 -0.23 6.89
C PHE A 140 -29.40 0.14 7.39
N SER A 141 -30.42 -0.31 6.66
CA SER A 141 -31.82 -0.15 7.07
C SER A 141 -32.19 -1.13 8.19
N LEU A 142 -33.15 -0.75 9.04
CA LEU A 142 -33.68 -1.63 10.11
C LEU A 142 -34.18 -2.98 9.57
N SER A 143 -34.79 -2.98 8.38
CA SER A 143 -35.25 -4.21 7.74
C SER A 143 -34.11 -5.15 7.36
N ASP A 144 -32.97 -4.60 6.93
CA ASP A 144 -31.80 -5.41 6.59
C ASP A 144 -31.16 -5.97 7.86
N GLU A 145 -31.08 -5.18 8.93
CA GLU A 145 -30.58 -5.65 10.22
C GLU A 145 -31.42 -6.78 10.81
N ILE A 146 -32.76 -6.67 10.76
CA ILE A 146 -33.68 -7.70 11.23
C ILE A 146 -33.51 -8.99 10.41
N LYS A 147 -33.47 -8.87 9.08
CA LYS A 147 -33.24 -10.03 8.19
C LYS A 147 -31.94 -10.74 8.52
N MET A 148 -30.86 -9.98 8.71
CA MET A 148 -29.55 -10.54 9.00
C MET A 148 -29.46 -11.15 10.40
N ASN A 149 -30.19 -10.60 11.39
CA ASN A 149 -30.31 -11.20 12.71
C ASN A 149 -31.07 -12.53 12.67
N ILE A 150 -32.17 -12.62 11.91
CA ILE A 150 -32.89 -13.88 11.68
C ILE A 150 -31.98 -14.90 11.00
N LEU A 151 -31.19 -14.48 10.02
CA LEU A 151 -30.25 -15.35 9.33
C LEU A 151 -29.13 -15.85 10.25
N ASN A 152 -28.61 -14.96 11.11
CA ASN A 152 -27.62 -15.31 12.12
C ASN A 152 -28.19 -16.30 13.15
N LEU A 153 -29.46 -16.18 13.53
CA LEU A 153 -30.14 -17.18 14.36
C LEU A 153 -30.23 -18.55 13.67
N ARG A 154 -30.53 -18.59 12.37
CA ARG A 154 -30.54 -19.85 11.59
C ARG A 154 -29.14 -20.48 11.51
N VAL A 155 -28.09 -19.67 11.43
CA VAL A 155 -26.69 -20.13 11.51
C VAL A 155 -26.38 -20.72 12.89
N ILE A 156 -26.76 -20.03 13.98
CA ILE A 156 -26.57 -20.51 15.36
C ILE A 156 -27.29 -21.84 15.59
N LEU A 157 -28.52 -21.97 15.07
CA LEU A 157 -29.31 -23.19 15.11
C LEU A 157 -28.82 -24.29 14.16
N LYS A 158 -27.78 -24.03 13.35
CA LYS A 158 -27.22 -24.94 12.34
C LYS A 158 -28.23 -25.41 11.29
N VAL A 159 -29.23 -24.60 10.99
CA VAL A 159 -30.27 -24.85 9.96
C VAL A 159 -29.96 -24.08 8.65
N ALA A 160 -28.95 -23.21 8.67
CA ALA A 160 -28.61 -22.37 7.52
C ALA A 160 -27.94 -23.14 6.38
N THR A 161 -28.19 -22.71 5.15
CA THR A 161 -27.49 -23.21 3.95
C THR A 161 -26.11 -22.56 3.78
N ALA A 162 -25.25 -23.12 2.92
CA ALA A 162 -23.91 -22.59 2.67
C ALA A 162 -23.93 -21.15 2.10
N GLU A 163 -24.94 -20.81 1.29
CA GLU A 163 -25.13 -19.48 0.72
C GLU A 163 -25.54 -18.45 1.79
N GLU A 164 -26.44 -18.83 2.70
CA GLU A 164 -26.88 -18.00 3.81
C GLU A 164 -25.72 -17.68 4.76
N LEU A 165 -24.80 -18.63 4.96
CA LEU A 165 -23.60 -18.42 5.75
C LEU A 165 -22.66 -17.39 5.10
N GLN A 166 -22.49 -17.44 3.78
CA GLN A 166 -21.71 -16.44 3.02
C GLN A 166 -22.35 -15.04 3.08
N GLN A 167 -23.69 -14.97 3.06
CA GLN A 167 -24.41 -13.70 3.21
C GLN A 167 -24.20 -13.09 4.60
N VAL A 168 -24.26 -13.90 5.66
CA VAL A 168 -23.99 -13.44 7.04
C VAL A 168 -22.55 -12.95 7.20
N THR A 169 -21.57 -13.66 6.65
CA THR A 169 -20.16 -13.25 6.75
C THR A 169 -19.88 -11.99 5.95
N ALA A 170 -20.42 -11.87 4.72
CA ALA A 170 -20.31 -10.68 3.90
C ALA A 170 -20.96 -9.45 4.57
N PHE A 171 -22.14 -9.62 5.15
CA PHE A 171 -22.83 -8.54 5.85
C PHE A 171 -22.07 -8.09 7.11
N LYS A 172 -21.56 -9.03 7.92
CA LYS A 172 -20.72 -8.71 9.08
C LYS A 172 -19.45 -7.96 8.68
N LEU A 173 -18.83 -8.33 7.56
CA LEU A 173 -17.65 -7.64 7.03
C LEU A 173 -17.99 -6.22 6.57
N ALA A 174 -19.10 -6.04 5.86
CA ALA A 174 -19.58 -4.74 5.41
C ALA A 174 -19.93 -3.82 6.60
N LYS A 175 -20.57 -4.38 7.64
CA LYS A 175 -20.90 -3.65 8.87
C LYS A 175 -19.63 -3.21 9.61
N LYS A 176 -18.66 -4.12 9.80
CA LYS A 176 -17.37 -3.82 10.43
C LYS A 176 -16.56 -2.74 9.72
N ARG A 177 -16.65 -2.64 8.39
CA ARG A 177 -15.96 -1.59 7.61
C ARG A 177 -16.58 -0.20 7.81
N THR A 178 -17.85 -0.15 8.22
CA THR A 178 -18.62 1.08 8.30
C THR A 178 -18.76 1.58 9.73
N GLU A 179 -18.64 0.69 10.71
CA GLU A 179 -18.66 1.05 12.13
C GLU A 179 -17.37 1.81 12.50
N PRO A 180 -17.48 2.96 13.18
CA PRO A 180 -16.30 3.64 13.73
C PRO A 180 -15.63 2.76 14.78
N ALA A 181 -14.32 2.97 14.99
CA ALA A 181 -13.61 2.31 16.07
C ALA A 181 -14.32 2.57 17.41
N HIS A 182 -14.67 1.50 18.11
CA HIS A 182 -15.56 1.55 19.27
C HIS A 182 -14.79 1.77 20.57
N PHE A 183 -15.34 2.63 21.43
CA PHE A 183 -14.94 2.77 22.82
C PHE A 183 -15.03 1.44 23.57
N ASP A 184 -13.98 1.06 24.28
CA ASP A 184 -14.00 -0.12 25.15
C ASP A 184 -14.31 0.32 26.59
N PRO A 185 -15.41 -0.16 27.21
CA PRO A 185 -15.75 0.15 28.59
C PRO A 185 -14.67 -0.24 29.60
N ASN A 186 -13.85 -1.24 29.27
CA ASN A 186 -12.75 -1.69 30.12
C ASN A 186 -11.45 -0.90 29.88
N GLY A 187 -11.40 -0.08 28.83
CA GLY A 187 -10.26 0.76 28.48
C GLY A 187 -9.05 0.02 27.91
N PHE A 188 -9.18 -1.23 27.42
CA PHE A 188 -8.06 -1.95 26.81
C PHE A 188 -7.82 -1.53 25.35
N ASN A 189 -8.89 -1.17 24.63
CA ASN A 189 -8.76 -0.64 23.27
C ASN A 189 -8.64 0.88 23.29
N GLN A 190 -7.43 1.36 23.04
CA GLN A 190 -7.12 2.79 22.94
C GLN A 190 -6.38 3.08 21.63
N GLN A 191 -6.53 4.30 21.14
CA GLN A 191 -5.81 4.79 19.97
C GLN A 191 -4.50 5.45 20.42
N ILE A 192 -3.39 4.99 19.87
CA ILE A 192 -2.09 5.62 20.08
C ILE A 192 -1.84 6.59 18.93
N LEU A 193 -1.73 7.87 19.23
CA LEU A 193 -1.23 8.88 18.31
C LEU A 193 0.27 9.06 18.56
N ALA A 194 1.07 8.95 17.50
CA ALA A 194 2.50 9.15 17.55
C ALA A 194 2.90 10.28 16.58
N LEU A 195 3.81 11.14 17.04
CA LEU A 195 4.33 12.31 16.32
C LEU A 195 5.86 12.25 16.22
#